data_AF-A0A660PXE2-F1
#
_entry.id   AF-A0A660PXE2-F1
#
_cell.length_a   1.000
_cell.length_b   1.000
_cell.length_c   1.000
_cell.angle_alpha   90.00
_cell.angle_beta   90.00
_cell.angle_gamma   90.00
#
_symmetry.space_group_name_H-M   'P 1'
#
loop_
_entity.id
_entity.type
_entity.pdbx_description
1 polymer ?
#
loop_
_entity_poly.entity_id
_entity_poly.type
_entity_poly.pdbx_seq_one_letter_code
_entity_poly.pdbx_strand_id
1 'polypeptide(L)'
;MNATISAAVDSYRINTASFEQALDNIPADDTFHRPMDKGNTVNFVAGHMVASRYLVANVVGLKDEFAFGNLYDRGAKVTDNSAYPSLDEIKKAWNDITPKLMKRLEEATTEELSAKPPFEVPYVENTVGGIVSFLAWHESTHIGQLAYLGRLYGDTQLFG
;
A
#
# COMPACT_ATOMS: atom_id res chain seq x y z
N MET A 1 0.55 -12.81 17.94
CA MET A 1 -0.28 -11.81 17.24
C MET A 1 -1.31 -11.25 18.20
N ASN A 2 -1.42 -9.92 18.27
CA ASN A 2 -2.35 -9.22 19.15
C ASN A 2 -3.79 -9.27 18.61
N ALA A 3 -4.79 -9.50 19.47
CA ALA A 3 -6.20 -9.60 19.08
C ALA A 3 -6.77 -8.27 18.55
N THR A 4 -6.26 -7.12 19.00
CA THR A 4 -6.77 -5.80 18.61
C THR A 4 -6.57 -5.49 17.12
N ILE A 5 -5.54 -6.06 16.50
CA ILE A 5 -5.21 -5.83 15.09
C ILE A 5 -5.31 -7.08 14.23
N SER A 6 -5.79 -8.22 14.74
CA SER A 6 -5.75 -9.48 14.01
C SER A 6 -6.43 -9.41 12.63
N ALA A 7 -7.61 -8.80 12.56
CA ALA A 7 -8.33 -8.60 11.30
C ALA A 7 -7.60 -7.66 10.32
N ALA A 8 -6.92 -6.63 10.84
CA ALA A 8 -6.10 -5.73 10.03
C ALA A 8 -4.87 -6.48 9.48
N VAL A 9 -4.22 -7.31 10.31
CA VAL A 9 -3.08 -8.16 9.89
C VAL A 9 -3.52 -9.16 8.82
N ASP A 10 -4.68 -9.78 8.96
CA ASP A 10 -5.23 -10.68 7.92
C ASP A 10 -5.53 -9.92 6.62
N SER A 11 -6.05 -8.69 6.72
CA SER A 11 -6.26 -7.82 5.55
C SER A 11 -4.93 -7.51 4.85
N TYR A 12 -3.86 -7.22 5.61
CA TYR A 12 -2.53 -7.03 5.03
C TYR A 12 -1.98 -8.29 4.35
N ARG A 13 -2.26 -9.50 4.86
CA ARG A 13 -1.89 -10.76 4.20
C ARG A 13 -2.63 -10.93 2.88
N ILE A 14 -3.94 -10.71 2.88
CA ILE A 14 -4.79 -10.78 1.67
C ILE A 14 -4.30 -9.76 0.64
N ASN A 15 -4.05 -8.52 1.06
CA ASN A 15 -3.61 -7.44 0.18
C ASN A 15 -2.20 -7.71 -0.37
N THR A 16 -1.32 -8.34 0.40
CA THR A 16 0.01 -8.78 -0.08
C THR A 16 -0.11 -9.69 -1.30
N ALA A 17 -0.90 -10.77 -1.16
CA ALA A 17 -1.12 -11.70 -2.26
C ALA A 17 -1.86 -11.04 -3.43
N SER A 18 -2.81 -10.16 -3.11
CA SER A 18 -3.61 -9.46 -4.11
C SER A 18 -2.78 -8.47 -4.93
N PHE A 19 -1.81 -7.79 -4.31
CA PHE A 19 -1.00 -6.76 -4.97
C PHE A 19 -0.21 -7.32 -6.14
N GLU A 20 0.45 -8.46 -5.95
CA GLU A 20 1.22 -9.11 -7.02
C GLU A 20 0.30 -9.53 -8.17
N GLN A 21 -0.81 -10.21 -7.84
CA GLN A 21 -1.80 -10.64 -8.82
C GLN A 21 -2.43 -9.45 -9.57
N ALA A 22 -2.70 -8.34 -8.87
CA ALA A 22 -3.29 -7.13 -9.46
C ALA A 22 -2.40 -6.50 -10.54
N LEU A 23 -1.09 -6.73 -10.46
CA LEU A 23 -0.08 -6.15 -11.33
C LEU A 23 0.48 -7.17 -12.33
N ASP A 24 -0.10 -8.36 -12.40
CA ASP A 24 0.28 -9.37 -13.39
C ASP A 24 -0.42 -9.09 -14.73
N ASN A 25 0.33 -9.29 -15.81
CA ASN A 25 -0.14 -9.11 -17.19
C ASN A 25 -0.61 -7.69 -17.54
N ILE A 26 -0.08 -6.66 -16.87
CA ILE A 26 -0.26 -5.26 -17.30
C ILE A 26 0.86 -4.93 -18.31
N PRO A 27 0.53 -4.56 -19.57
CA PRO A 27 1.52 -4.12 -20.54
C PRO A 27 2.29 -2.89 -20.04
N ALA A 28 3.59 -2.82 -20.33
CA ALA A 28 4.46 -1.73 -19.87
C ALA A 28 3.94 -0.33 -20.29
N ASP A 29 3.44 -0.22 -21.52
CA ASP A 29 2.92 1.03 -22.07
C ASP A 29 1.65 1.51 -21.36
N ASP A 30 0.88 0.59 -20.76
CA ASP A 30 -0.37 0.92 -20.07
C ASP A 30 -0.18 1.25 -18.58
N THR A 31 1.01 1.00 -18.03
CA THR A 31 1.30 1.27 -16.61
C THR A 31 1.13 2.75 -16.23
N PHE A 32 1.30 3.64 -17.21
CA PHE A 32 1.15 5.10 -17.08
C PHE A 32 -0.12 5.65 -17.71
N HIS A 33 -1.03 4.79 -18.19
CA HIS A 33 -2.29 5.24 -18.77
C HIS A 33 -3.24 5.74 -17.68
N ARG A 34 -3.90 6.88 -17.91
CA ARG A 34 -4.88 7.47 -16.98
C ARG A 34 -6.30 7.11 -17.40
N PRO A 35 -7.13 6.48 -16.54
CA PRO A 35 -8.53 6.30 -16.86
C PRO A 35 -9.26 7.65 -16.83
N MET A 36 -10.03 7.91 -17.88
CA MET A 36 -10.89 9.10 -18.02
C MET A 36 -10.14 10.43 -17.82
N ASP A 37 -8.88 10.50 -18.25
CA ASP A 37 -7.94 11.64 -18.16
C ASP A 37 -7.61 12.15 -16.74
N LYS A 38 -8.30 11.66 -15.71
CA LYS A 38 -8.22 12.20 -14.34
C LYS A 38 -7.84 11.18 -13.30
N GLY A 39 -8.10 9.89 -13.53
CA GLY A 39 -7.73 8.87 -12.56
C GLY A 39 -6.23 8.69 -12.42
N ASN A 40 -5.85 8.03 -11.33
CA ASN A 40 -4.48 7.61 -11.09
C ASN A 40 -4.11 6.47 -12.03
N THR A 41 -2.84 6.43 -12.44
CA THR A 41 -2.27 5.36 -13.25
C THR A 41 -2.02 4.12 -12.39
N VAL A 42 -1.83 2.96 -13.03
CA VAL A 42 -1.41 1.73 -12.34
C VAL A 42 -0.12 1.98 -11.55
N ASN A 43 0.87 2.62 -12.17
CA ASN A 43 2.14 2.95 -11.53
C ASN A 43 1.93 3.78 -10.25
N PHE A 44 1.12 4.84 -10.33
CA PHE A 44 0.87 5.71 -9.19
C PHE A 44 0.20 4.97 -8.03
N VAL A 45 -0.86 4.20 -8.31
CA VAL A 45 -1.56 3.44 -7.28
C VAL A 45 -0.63 2.40 -6.64
N ALA A 46 0.14 1.68 -7.45
CA ALA A 46 1.07 0.67 -6.96
C ALA A 46 2.16 1.27 -6.06
N GLY A 47 2.82 2.35 -6.49
CA GLY A 47 3.84 3.02 -5.67
C GLY A 47 3.27 3.69 -4.42
N HIS A 48 2.04 4.21 -4.49
CA HIS A 48 1.33 4.77 -3.32
C HIS A 48 1.04 3.72 -2.24
N MET A 49 0.70 2.50 -2.66
CA MET A 49 0.54 1.38 -1.73
C MET A 49 1.86 1.02 -1.06
N VAL A 50 2.97 0.98 -1.80
CA VAL A 50 4.30 0.76 -1.20
C VAL A 50 4.63 1.86 -0.19
N ALA A 51 4.45 3.14 -0.56
CA ALA A 51 4.66 4.27 0.35
C ALA A 51 3.83 4.12 1.64
N SER A 52 2.57 3.69 1.52
CA SER A 52 1.69 3.42 2.66
C SER A 52 2.23 2.30 3.56
N ARG A 53 2.83 1.23 3.02
CA ARG A 53 3.47 0.17 3.81
C ARG A 53 4.67 0.66 4.60
N TYR A 54 5.51 1.51 4.00
CA TYR A 54 6.62 2.16 4.72
C TYR A 54 6.10 3.11 5.81
N LEU A 55 4.98 3.81 5.58
CA LEU A 55 4.33 4.63 6.60
C LEU A 55 3.87 3.78 7.79
N VAL A 56 3.17 2.67 7.55
CA VAL A 56 2.74 1.75 8.63
C VAL A 56 3.96 1.22 9.37
N ALA A 57 5.00 0.77 8.66
CA ALA A 57 6.23 0.25 9.25
C ALA A 57 6.87 1.27 10.21
N ASN A 58 6.97 2.53 9.80
CA ASN A 58 7.49 3.61 10.64
C ASN A 58 6.57 3.91 11.85
N VAL A 59 5.25 3.87 11.67
CA VAL A 59 4.28 4.04 12.77
C VAL A 59 4.44 2.95 13.84
N VAL A 60 4.76 1.72 13.43
CA VAL A 60 5.07 0.61 14.36
C VAL A 60 6.55 0.55 14.74
N GLY A 61 7.37 1.54 14.38
CA GLY A 61 8.75 1.68 14.86
C GLY A 61 9.83 0.96 14.05
N LEU A 62 9.51 0.37 12.89
CA LEU A 62 10.51 -0.04 11.90
C LEU A 62 10.98 1.22 11.17
N LYS A 63 12.11 1.77 11.60
CA LYS A 63 12.74 2.92 10.94
C LYS A 63 13.32 2.45 9.59
N ASP A 64 12.53 2.54 8.54
CA ASP A 64 12.92 2.18 7.17
C ASP A 64 12.51 3.30 6.20
N GLU A 65 13.30 3.48 5.14
CA GLU A 65 13.18 4.62 4.23
C GLU A 65 12.62 4.19 2.87
N PHE A 66 11.57 4.88 2.44
CA PHE A 66 10.98 4.65 1.13
C PHE A 66 11.84 5.29 0.03
N ALA A 67 12.44 4.46 -0.82
CA ALA A 67 13.44 4.88 -1.81
C ALA A 67 12.92 5.88 -2.88
N PHE A 68 11.60 6.01 -3.06
CA PHE A 68 11.00 6.86 -4.08
C PHE A 68 10.57 8.25 -3.56
N GLY A 69 10.91 8.57 -2.31
CA GLY A 69 10.62 9.85 -1.68
C GLY A 69 9.12 10.20 -1.76
N ASN A 70 8.83 11.42 -2.18
CA ASN A 70 7.47 12.00 -2.13
C ASN A 70 6.71 11.84 -3.46
N LEU A 71 7.21 11.03 -4.41
CA LEU A 71 6.60 10.86 -5.74
C LEU A 71 5.16 10.32 -5.68
N TYR A 72 4.87 9.55 -4.64
CA TYR A 72 3.60 8.86 -4.45
C TYR A 72 2.74 9.46 -3.35
N ASP A 73 3.05 10.68 -2.89
CA ASP A 73 2.25 11.36 -1.88
C ASP A 73 0.88 11.74 -2.43
N ARG A 74 -0.11 11.79 -1.53
CA ARG A 74 -1.44 12.27 -1.89
C ARG A 74 -1.36 13.72 -2.36
N GLY A 75 -1.85 13.98 -3.57
CA GLY A 75 -1.81 15.32 -4.17
C GLY A 75 -0.46 15.71 -4.76
N ALA A 76 0.48 14.76 -4.88
CA ALA A 76 1.70 14.95 -5.64
C ALA A 76 1.37 15.49 -7.04
N LYS A 77 2.16 16.47 -7.49
CA LYS A 77 2.00 17.03 -8.83
C LYS A 77 2.32 15.95 -9.85
N VAL A 78 1.51 15.88 -10.91
CA VAL A 78 1.79 15.01 -12.05
C VAL A 78 3.12 15.45 -12.66
N THR A 79 4.08 14.54 -12.72
CA THR A 79 5.38 14.74 -13.36
C THR A 79 5.49 13.86 -14.60
N ASP A 80 6.58 14.01 -15.34
CA ASP A 80 6.86 13.17 -16.50
C ASP A 80 7.00 11.69 -16.08
N ASN A 81 6.51 10.77 -16.91
CA ASN A 81 6.53 9.33 -16.62
C ASN A 81 7.96 8.80 -16.35
N SER A 82 8.99 9.42 -16.94
CA SER A 82 10.40 9.06 -16.72
C SER A 82 10.90 9.32 -15.28
N ALA A 83 10.18 10.10 -14.48
CA ALA A 83 10.51 10.35 -13.08
C ALA A 83 10.04 9.24 -12.14
N TYR A 84 9.16 8.34 -12.60
CA TYR A 84 8.61 7.27 -11.80
C TYR A 84 9.40 5.96 -12.00
N PRO A 85 9.65 5.19 -10.92
CA PRO A 85 10.23 3.86 -11.05
C PRO A 85 9.32 2.93 -11.86
N SER A 86 9.93 1.91 -12.46
CA SER A 86 9.22 0.83 -13.16
C SER A 86 8.35 0.01 -12.21
N LEU A 87 7.36 -0.71 -12.74
CA LEU A 87 6.56 -1.64 -11.93
C LEU A 87 7.43 -2.72 -11.25
N ASP A 88 8.52 -3.16 -11.88
CA ASP A 88 9.44 -4.14 -11.28
C ASP A 88 10.17 -3.57 -10.06
N GLU A 89 10.59 -2.31 -10.11
CA GLU A 89 11.19 -1.61 -8.95
C GLU A 89 10.18 -1.42 -7.83
N ILE A 90 8.91 -1.10 -8.16
CA ILE A 90 7.82 -1.00 -7.19
C ILE A 90 7.53 -2.37 -6.55
N LYS A 91 7.43 -3.45 -7.34
CA LYS A 91 7.27 -4.83 -6.84
C LYS A 91 8.44 -5.24 -5.94
N LYS A 92 9.67 -4.87 -6.31
CA LYS A 92 10.86 -5.12 -5.47
C LYS A 92 10.75 -4.40 -4.12
N ALA A 93 10.36 -3.13 -4.10
CA ALA A 93 10.19 -2.38 -2.87
C ALA A 93 9.05 -2.93 -2.00
N TRP A 94 7.95 -3.40 -2.60
CA TRP A 94 6.87 -4.12 -1.93
C TRP A 94 7.37 -5.39 -1.24
N ASN A 95 8.14 -6.20 -1.97
CA ASN A 95 8.66 -7.48 -1.48
C ASN A 95 9.75 -7.32 -0.42
N ASP A 96 10.43 -6.18 -0.37
CA ASP A 96 11.36 -5.85 0.71
C ASP A 96 10.66 -5.42 2.01
N ILE A 97 9.67 -4.52 1.94
CA ILE A 97 9.00 -3.98 3.14
C ILE A 97 8.01 -4.97 3.76
N THR A 98 7.35 -5.78 2.94
CA THR A 98 6.28 -6.70 3.38
C THR A 98 6.72 -7.63 4.52
N PRO A 99 7.79 -8.45 4.39
CA PRO A 99 8.17 -9.37 5.47
C PRO A 99 8.59 -8.63 6.74
N LYS A 100 9.24 -7.46 6.63
CA LYS A 100 9.64 -6.62 7.77
C LYS A 100 8.39 -6.18 8.54
N LEU A 101 7.44 -5.58 7.82
CA LEU A 101 6.20 -5.08 8.41
C LEU A 101 5.37 -6.22 9.02
N MET A 102 5.17 -7.32 8.31
CA MET A 102 4.37 -8.44 8.80
C MET A 102 4.93 -9.01 10.10
N LYS A 103 6.26 -9.23 10.16
CA LYS A 103 6.93 -9.66 11.39
C LYS A 103 6.69 -8.68 12.54
N ARG A 104 6.87 -7.37 12.29
CA ARG A 104 6.71 -6.36 13.33
C ARG A 104 5.28 -6.28 13.87
N LEU A 105 4.27 -6.42 12.99
CA LEU A 105 2.86 -6.45 13.39
C LEU A 105 2.55 -7.69 14.25
N GLU A 106 3.18 -8.82 13.98
CA GLU A 106 3.01 -10.05 14.78
C GLU A 106 3.60 -9.92 16.18
N GLU A 107 4.70 -9.17 16.31
CA GLU A 107 5.43 -8.88 17.55
C GLU A 107 4.85 -7.69 18.34
N ALA A 108 3.94 -6.90 17.75
CA ALA A 108 3.39 -5.70 18.39
C ALA A 108 2.63 -5.99 19.68
N THR A 109 3.00 -5.29 20.74
CA THR A 109 2.38 -5.45 22.07
C THR A 109 1.11 -4.60 22.19
N THR A 110 0.24 -4.93 23.14
CA THR A 110 -0.97 -4.13 23.41
C THR A 110 -0.60 -2.69 23.81
N GLU A 111 0.45 -2.52 24.61
CA GLU A 111 0.91 -1.20 25.05
C GLU A 111 1.35 -0.33 23.87
N GLU A 112 2.13 -0.89 22.95
CA GLU A 112 2.55 -0.18 21.73
C GLU A 112 1.35 0.20 20.85
N LEU A 113 0.39 -0.70 20.69
CA LEU A 113 -0.78 -0.48 19.84
C LEU A 113 -1.76 0.53 20.46
N SER A 114 -1.83 0.63 21.78
CA SER A 114 -2.64 1.63 22.49
C SER A 114 -1.95 2.99 22.65
N ALA A 115 -0.68 3.12 22.25
CA ALA A 115 0.05 4.37 22.34
C ALA A 115 -0.55 5.45 21.42
N LYS A 116 -0.30 6.72 21.78
CA LYS A 116 -0.68 7.87 20.95
C LYS A 116 0.06 7.80 19.61
N PRO A 117 -0.66 7.92 18.47
CA PRO A 117 -0.03 7.82 17.17
C PRO A 117 0.72 9.12 16.80
N PRO A 118 1.63 9.07 15.81
CA PRO A 118 2.36 10.25 15.32
C PRO A 118 1.47 11.24 14.56
N PHE A 119 0.30 10.82 14.07
CA PHE A 119 -0.71 11.64 13.41
C PHE A 119 -2.10 11.03 13.62
N GLU A 120 -3.16 11.78 13.32
CA GLU A 120 -4.53 11.30 13.47
C GLU A 120 -5.11 10.90 12.12
N VAL A 121 -5.92 9.84 12.11
CA VAL A 121 -6.71 9.41 10.95
C VAL A 121 -8.18 9.32 11.35
N PRO A 122 -9.11 9.60 10.43
CA PRO A 122 -10.52 9.72 10.79
C PRO A 122 -11.15 8.35 11.05
N TYR A 123 -12.24 8.35 11.82
CA TYR A 123 -13.16 7.21 12.02
C TYR A 123 -12.63 5.99 12.78
N VAL A 124 -11.41 6.05 13.30
CA VAL A 124 -10.81 5.01 14.16
C VAL A 124 -10.34 5.60 15.48
N GLU A 125 -9.98 4.74 16.43
CA GLU A 125 -9.37 5.20 17.68
C GLU A 125 -8.07 5.96 17.43
N ASN A 126 -7.81 6.99 18.24
CA ASN A 126 -6.59 7.79 18.17
C ASN A 126 -5.41 7.04 18.81
N THR A 127 -5.07 5.89 18.24
CA THR A 127 -4.03 4.97 18.70
C THR A 127 -3.19 4.47 17.52
N VAL A 128 -1.99 3.94 17.78
CA VAL A 128 -1.17 3.27 16.77
C VAL A 128 -1.94 2.13 16.10
N GLY A 129 -2.67 1.32 16.88
CA GLY A 129 -3.53 0.24 16.35
C GLY A 129 -4.68 0.76 15.47
N GLY A 130 -5.22 1.94 15.78
CA GLY A 130 -6.19 2.64 14.93
C GLY A 130 -5.62 2.97 13.56
N ILE A 131 -4.41 3.54 13.49
CA ILE A 131 -3.72 3.77 12.21
C ILE A 131 -3.49 2.48 11.44
N VAL A 132 -2.98 1.44 12.10
CA VAL A 132 -2.71 0.13 11.47
C VAL A 132 -3.99 -0.41 10.82
N SER A 133 -5.14 -0.28 11.49
CA SER A 133 -6.44 -0.74 10.99
C SER A 133 -6.96 0.13 9.83
N PHE A 134 -6.86 1.45 9.96
CA PHE A 134 -7.25 2.38 8.89
C PHE A 134 -6.43 2.14 7.62
N LEU A 135 -5.10 1.99 7.76
CA LEU A 135 -4.22 1.79 6.62
C LEU A 135 -4.39 0.40 5.97
N ALA A 136 -4.84 -0.61 6.72
CA ALA A 136 -5.23 -1.90 6.14
C ALA A 136 -6.46 -1.76 5.22
N TRP A 137 -7.49 -1.04 5.68
CA TRP A 137 -8.68 -0.75 4.86
C TRP A 137 -8.36 0.15 3.65
N HIS A 138 -7.53 1.17 3.85
CA HIS A 138 -7.04 2.05 2.80
C HIS A 138 -6.35 1.26 1.69
N GLU A 139 -5.48 0.33 2.08
CA GLU A 139 -4.78 -0.53 1.14
C GLU A 139 -5.74 -1.46 0.38
N SER A 140 -6.75 -2.04 1.03
CA SER A 140 -7.77 -2.85 0.36
C SER A 140 -8.56 -2.04 -0.67
N THR A 141 -8.79 -0.74 -0.41
CA THR A 141 -9.43 0.16 -1.37
C THR A 141 -8.55 0.36 -2.61
N HIS A 142 -7.23 0.49 -2.44
CA HIS A 142 -6.30 0.59 -3.56
C HIS A 142 -6.08 -0.73 -4.31
N ILE A 143 -6.16 -1.88 -3.64
CA ILE A 143 -6.25 -3.18 -4.32
C ILE A 143 -7.45 -3.23 -5.26
N GLY A 144 -8.62 -2.75 -4.83
CA GLY A 144 -9.80 -2.65 -5.69
C GLY A 144 -9.56 -1.75 -6.91
N GLN A 145 -8.84 -0.63 -6.74
CA GLN A 145 -8.44 0.23 -7.85
C GLN A 145 -7.49 -0.48 -8.82
N LEU A 146 -6.47 -1.18 -8.33
CA LEU A 146 -5.55 -1.95 -9.17
C LEU A 146 -6.27 -3.07 -9.91
N ALA A 147 -7.18 -3.79 -9.25
CA ALA A 147 -8.00 -4.82 -9.88
C ALA A 147 -8.81 -4.25 -11.05
N TYR A 148 -9.43 -3.08 -10.85
CA TYR A 148 -10.21 -2.41 -11.88
C TYR A 148 -9.32 -1.92 -13.05
N LEU A 149 -8.17 -1.33 -12.75
CA LEU A 149 -7.21 -0.89 -13.77
C LEU A 149 -6.64 -2.08 -14.56
N GLY A 150 -6.33 -3.19 -13.87
CA GLY A 150 -5.88 -4.42 -14.49
C GLY A 150 -6.92 -5.05 -15.42
N ARG A 151 -8.23 -4.82 -15.18
CA ARG A 151 -9.30 -5.19 -16.11
C ARG A 151 -9.46 -4.23 -17.29
N LEU A 152 -9.12 -2.96 -17.12
CA LEU A 152 -9.19 -1.96 -18.19
C LEU A 152 -8.03 -2.07 -19.17
N TYR A 153 -6.85 -2.38 -18.67
CA TYR A 153 -5.60 -2.28 -19.43
C TYR A 153 -4.82 -3.59 -19.55
N GLY A 154 -5.30 -4.67 -18.93
CA GLY A 154 -4.71 -5.99 -19.02
C GLY A 154 -5.78 -7.07 -18.92
N ASP A 155 -5.33 -8.30 -18.64
CA ASP A 155 -6.20 -9.47 -18.48
C ASP A 155 -6.32 -9.91 -17.00
N THR A 156 -5.96 -9.02 -16.07
CA THR A 156 -5.88 -9.33 -14.64
C THR A 156 -7.23 -9.76 -14.07
N GLN A 157 -7.26 -10.88 -13.35
CA GLN A 157 -8.42 -11.38 -12.63
C GLN A 157 -8.09 -11.59 -11.16
N LEU A 158 -8.49 -10.64 -10.31
CA LEU A 158 -8.39 -10.79 -8.86
C LEU A 158 -9.65 -11.48 -8.33
N PHE A 159 -9.46 -12.63 -7.68
CA PHE A 159 -10.54 -13.41 -7.09
C PHE A 159 -11.66 -13.81 -8.08
N GLY A 160 -11.28 -14.37 -9.24
CA GLY A 160 -12.21 -14.94 -10.22
C GLY A 160 -12.87 -13.96 -11.17
#